data_AF-A0A848UZ40-F1
#
_entry.id   AF-A0A848UZ40-F1
#
_cell.length_a   1.000
_cell.length_b   1.000
_cell.length_c   1.000
_cell.angle_alpha   90.00
_cell.angle_beta   90.00
_cell.angle_gamma   90.00
#
_symmetry.space_group_name_H-M   'P 1'
#
loop_
_entity.id
_entity.type
_entity.pdbx_description
1 polymer ?
#
loop_
_entity_poly.entity_id
_entity_poly.type
_entity_poly.pdbx_seq_one_letter_code
_entity_poly.pdbx_strand_id
1 'polypeptide(L)'
;TMALMLVSAIFSWVKGWTITIFLVIFLTVNYSYSDLGIINVPNHAYGLDYTTEPTDYDPRKVYGNMDVDSLMQEDFSHMLEILDNWRKKHATKAVITGKKPKLVIINASGGGSRAAMWTMNSLLAADSALNGDLMEHAFLVTGSSGGMIGAAYIRELLYQSKRDSTINPYSEVYCDNIGKDLLNPVIFSIATNDFFIRYQKFQEGENIYTKDRGYSFEKQLNENTHQTLSKRLIDYAPSFAPKYP
;
A
#
# COMPACT_ATOMS: atom_id res chain seq x y z
N THR A 1 -30.73 1.14 26.33
CA THR A 1 -32.13 1.53 26.62
C THR A 1 -32.87 2.00 25.37
N MET A 2 -32.36 2.97 24.59
CA MET A 2 -33.01 3.42 23.34
C MET A 2 -33.21 2.32 22.28
N ALA A 3 -32.20 1.48 22.02
CA ALA A 3 -32.31 0.39 21.04
C ALA A 3 -33.40 -0.63 21.44
N LEU A 4 -33.48 -0.97 22.72
CA LEU A 4 -34.53 -1.84 23.26
C LEU A 4 -35.93 -1.22 23.09
N MET A 5 -36.08 0.08 23.35
CA MET A 5 -37.36 0.77 23.15
C MET A 5 -37.77 0.83 21.67
N LEU A 6 -36.82 1.06 20.76
CA LEU A 6 -37.05 1.07 19.31
C LEU A 6 -37.48 -0.31 18.81
N VAL A 7 -36.77 -1.35 19.24
CA VAL A 7 -37.11 -2.75 18.92
C VAL A 7 -38.49 -3.07 19.47
N SER A 8 -38.79 -2.78 20.74
CA SER A 8 -40.11 -3.02 21.33
C SER A 8 -41.24 -2.25 20.63
N ALA A 9 -41.00 -1.02 20.19
CA ALA A 9 -41.99 -0.23 19.45
C ALA A 9 -42.27 -0.83 18.05
N ILE A 10 -41.23 -1.27 17.33
CA ILE A 10 -41.36 -1.92 16.03
C ILE A 10 -42.11 -3.25 16.17
N PHE A 11 -41.75 -4.08 17.16
CA PHE A 11 -42.45 -5.33 17.45
C PHE A 11 -43.92 -5.10 17.84
N SER A 12 -44.22 -4.03 18.58
CA SER A 12 -45.58 -3.66 18.97
C SER A 12 -46.45 -3.21 17.78
N TRP A 13 -45.87 -2.45 16.84
CA TRP A 13 -46.55 -2.01 15.62
C TRP A 13 -46.77 -3.12 14.61
N VAL A 14 -45.80 -4.02 14.46
CA VAL A 14 -45.82 -5.06 13.43
C VAL A 14 -46.57 -6.32 13.89
N LYS A 15 -46.76 -6.52 15.21
CA LYS A 15 -47.54 -7.63 15.80
C LYS A 15 -47.17 -8.99 15.18
N GLY A 16 -48.15 -9.76 14.69
CA GLY A 16 -47.97 -11.09 14.09
C GLY A 16 -47.31 -11.09 12.71
N TRP A 17 -47.16 -9.93 12.07
CA TRP A 17 -46.54 -9.81 10.74
C TRP A 17 -45.01 -9.73 10.80
N THR A 18 -44.42 -9.79 12.00
CA THR A 18 -42.98 -9.58 12.19
C THR A 18 -42.15 -10.56 11.37
N ILE A 19 -42.57 -11.83 11.33
CA ILE A 19 -41.90 -12.87 10.53
C ILE A 19 -42.02 -12.53 9.04
N THR A 20 -43.20 -12.13 8.56
CA THR A 20 -43.43 -11.78 7.15
C THR A 20 -42.61 -10.55 6.74
N ILE A 21 -42.59 -9.49 7.53
CA ILE A 21 -41.80 -8.29 7.22
C ILE A 21 -40.31 -8.60 7.24
N PHE A 22 -39.83 -9.38 8.22
CA PHE A 22 -38.43 -9.79 8.27
C PHE A 22 -38.04 -10.62 7.04
N LEU A 23 -38.92 -11.53 6.60
CA LEU A 23 -38.71 -12.37 5.42
C LEU A 23 -38.72 -11.52 4.14
N VAL A 24 -39.62 -10.54 4.02
CA VAL A 24 -39.62 -9.58 2.90
C VAL A 24 -38.34 -8.74 2.89
N ILE A 25 -37.93 -8.16 4.03
CA ILE A 25 -36.67 -7.40 4.13
C ILE A 25 -35.48 -8.28 3.76
N PHE A 26 -35.42 -9.51 4.29
CA PHE A 26 -34.35 -10.45 3.98
C PHE A 26 -34.30 -10.76 2.49
N LEU A 27 -35.43 -11.06 1.85
CA LEU A 27 -35.50 -11.30 0.41
C LEU A 27 -35.14 -10.06 -0.41
N THR A 28 -35.61 -8.87 -0.02
CA THR A 28 -35.27 -7.61 -0.69
C THR A 28 -33.78 -7.31 -0.58
N VAL A 29 -33.17 -7.49 0.59
CA VAL A 29 -31.72 -7.29 0.80
C VAL A 29 -30.93 -8.34 0.02
N ASN A 30 -31.35 -9.61 0.06
CA ASN A 30 -30.70 -10.70 -0.67
C ASN A 30 -30.74 -10.47 -2.19
N TYR A 31 -31.91 -10.12 -2.73
CA TYR A 31 -32.11 -9.80 -4.14
C TYR A 31 -31.32 -8.55 -4.57
N SER A 32 -31.30 -7.51 -3.72
CA SER A 32 -30.49 -6.31 -3.98
C SER A 32 -28.98 -6.61 -3.96
N TYR A 33 -28.56 -7.60 -3.19
CA TYR A 33 -27.18 -8.05 -3.11
C TYR A 33 -26.77 -8.91 -4.31
N SER A 34 -27.64 -9.83 -4.78
CA SER A 34 -27.31 -10.77 -5.86
C SER A 34 -27.44 -10.16 -7.26
N ASP A 35 -28.52 -9.42 -7.54
CA ASP A 35 -28.93 -9.12 -8.92
C ASP A 35 -28.69 -7.67 -9.33
N LEU A 36 -28.69 -6.73 -8.38
CA LEU A 36 -28.58 -5.31 -8.69
C LEU A 36 -27.15 -4.77 -8.60
N GLY A 37 -26.22 -5.49 -7.97
CA GLY A 37 -24.82 -5.06 -7.82
C GLY A 37 -24.63 -3.74 -7.04
N ILE A 38 -25.71 -3.14 -6.50
CA ILE A 38 -25.74 -1.81 -5.85
C ILE A 38 -24.78 -1.72 -4.65
N ILE A 39 -24.45 -2.87 -4.03
CA ILE A 39 -23.66 -2.95 -2.79
C ILE A 39 -22.21 -3.44 -3.06
N ASN A 40 -21.90 -3.95 -4.26
CA ASN A 40 -20.54 -4.35 -4.61
C ASN A 40 -19.73 -3.14 -5.06
N VAL A 41 -19.09 -2.46 -4.11
CA VAL A 41 -18.11 -1.42 -4.40
C VAL A 41 -16.72 -2.06 -4.48
N PRO A 42 -16.11 -2.19 -5.67
CA PRO A 42 -14.77 -2.75 -5.81
C PRO A 42 -13.75 -1.86 -5.09
N ASN A 43 -12.64 -2.48 -4.66
CA ASN A 43 -11.48 -1.72 -4.19
C ASN A 43 -10.72 -1.23 -5.43
N HIS A 44 -10.46 0.08 -5.49
CA HIS A 44 -9.77 0.71 -6.60
C HIS A 44 -8.30 0.98 -6.26
N ALA A 45 -7.43 0.89 -7.25
CA ALA A 45 -6.10 1.48 -7.18
C ALA A 45 -6.22 2.97 -7.49
N TYR A 46 -5.98 3.81 -6.49
CA TYR A 46 -6.13 5.25 -6.64
C TYR A 46 -5.13 5.79 -7.66
N GLY A 47 -5.60 6.68 -8.53
CA GLY A 47 -4.86 7.20 -9.69
C GLY A 47 -5.26 6.58 -11.04
N LEU A 48 -5.97 5.45 -11.06
CA LEU A 48 -6.51 4.85 -12.30
C LEU A 48 -7.95 5.31 -12.59
N ASP A 49 -8.31 5.45 -13.86
CA ASP A 49 -9.67 5.79 -14.30
C ASP A 49 -10.53 4.53 -14.47
N TYR A 50 -11.57 4.42 -13.64
CA TYR A 50 -12.54 3.31 -13.63
C TYR A 50 -13.90 3.70 -14.24
N THR A 51 -14.00 4.85 -14.91
CA THR A 51 -15.21 5.27 -15.64
C THR A 51 -15.26 4.70 -17.06
N THR A 52 -14.14 4.15 -17.53
CA THR A 52 -13.99 3.52 -18.84
C THR A 52 -14.54 2.10 -18.87
N GLU A 53 -14.75 1.56 -20.07
CA GLU A 53 -15.21 0.18 -20.25
C GLU A 53 -14.13 -0.79 -19.70
N PRO A 54 -14.49 -1.68 -18.74
CA PRO A 54 -13.55 -2.65 -18.21
C PRO A 54 -13.01 -3.55 -19.31
N THR A 55 -11.69 -3.69 -19.38
CA THR A 55 -11.06 -4.63 -20.32
C THR A 55 -11.19 -6.05 -19.80
N ASP A 56 -11.66 -6.97 -20.65
CA ASP A 56 -11.67 -8.40 -20.34
C ASP A 56 -10.26 -8.92 -20.09
N TYR A 57 -10.04 -9.53 -18.92
CA TYR A 57 -8.81 -10.23 -18.63
C TYR A 57 -8.77 -11.58 -19.38
N ASP A 58 -8.05 -11.63 -20.50
CA ASP A 58 -7.67 -12.87 -21.18
C ASP A 58 -6.14 -12.91 -21.32
N PRO A 59 -5.44 -13.81 -20.59
CA PRO A 59 -4.00 -13.96 -20.71
C PRO A 59 -3.52 -14.11 -22.15
N ARG A 60 -4.30 -14.74 -23.03
CA ARG A 60 -3.93 -14.92 -24.45
C ARG A 60 -3.99 -13.61 -25.23
N LYS A 61 -4.90 -12.69 -24.89
CA LYS A 61 -4.94 -11.35 -25.49
C LYS A 61 -3.81 -10.47 -24.95
N VAL A 62 -3.49 -10.63 -23.67
CA VAL A 62 -2.39 -9.94 -23.00
C VAL A 62 -1.07 -10.33 -23.67
N TYR A 63 -0.73 -11.63 -23.71
CA TYR A 63 0.53 -12.08 -24.32
C TYR A 63 0.52 -12.07 -25.86
N GLY A 64 -0.63 -12.29 -26.50
CA GLY A 64 -0.72 -12.41 -27.96
C GLY A 64 -0.58 -11.09 -28.73
N ASN A 65 -0.82 -9.96 -28.06
CA ASN A 65 -0.67 -8.62 -28.64
C ASN A 65 0.62 -7.91 -28.18
N MET A 66 1.42 -8.53 -27.32
CA MET A 66 2.68 -7.97 -26.84
C MET A 66 3.85 -8.49 -27.67
N ASP A 67 4.75 -7.58 -28.05
CA ASP A 67 6.08 -7.95 -28.53
C ASP A 67 6.94 -8.37 -27.32
N VAL A 68 6.71 -9.60 -26.85
CA VAL A 68 7.33 -10.14 -25.64
C VAL A 68 8.86 -10.14 -25.75
N ASP A 69 9.40 -10.41 -26.94
CA ASP A 69 10.85 -10.45 -27.15
C ASP A 69 11.46 -9.05 -27.00
N SER A 70 10.83 -8.02 -27.59
CA SER A 70 11.26 -6.63 -27.45
C SER A 70 11.17 -6.15 -26.00
N LEU A 71 10.04 -6.40 -25.32
CA LEU A 71 9.85 -6.02 -23.92
C LEU A 71 10.87 -6.70 -23.00
N MET A 72 11.10 -7.99 -23.19
CA MET A 72 12.10 -8.75 -22.42
C MET A 72 13.52 -8.22 -22.66
N GLN A 73 13.84 -7.84 -23.90
CA GLN A 73 15.14 -7.25 -24.22
C GLN A 73 15.32 -5.85 -23.62
N GLU A 74 14.26 -5.04 -23.62
CA GLU A 74 14.23 -3.71 -22.99
C GLU A 74 14.44 -3.85 -21.47
N ASP A 75 13.65 -4.70 -20.80
CA ASP A 75 13.77 -4.97 -19.37
C ASP A 75 15.17 -5.49 -19.00
N PHE A 76 15.71 -6.42 -19.78
CA PHE A 76 17.06 -6.93 -19.58
C PHE A 76 18.12 -5.82 -19.68
N SER A 77 18.00 -4.96 -20.70
CA SER A 77 18.93 -3.85 -20.93
C SER A 77 18.84 -2.82 -19.80
N HIS A 78 17.63 -2.47 -19.34
CA HIS A 78 17.40 -1.58 -18.21
C HIS A 78 17.98 -2.15 -16.90
N MET A 79 17.77 -3.44 -16.62
CA MET A 79 18.32 -4.08 -15.43
C MET A 79 19.85 -4.14 -15.45
N LEU A 80 20.46 -4.36 -16.63
CA LEU A 80 21.91 -4.26 -16.79
C LEU A 80 22.44 -2.86 -16.49
N GLU A 81 21.74 -1.81 -16.94
CA GLU A 81 22.11 -0.43 -16.64
C GLU A 81 22.05 -0.13 -15.14
N ILE A 82 20.97 -0.56 -14.46
CA ILE A 82 20.83 -0.41 -13.00
C ILE A 82 21.98 -1.11 -12.27
N LEU A 83 22.34 -2.32 -12.68
CA LEU A 83 23.43 -3.09 -12.08
C LEU A 83 24.80 -2.44 -12.33
N ASP A 84 25.03 -1.89 -13.52
CA ASP A 84 26.27 -1.20 -13.85
C ASP A 84 26.41 0.11 -13.07
N ASN A 85 25.31 0.87 -12.93
CA ASN A 85 25.27 2.09 -12.11
C ASN A 85 25.54 1.78 -10.64
N TRP A 86 24.95 0.70 -10.10
CA TRP A 86 25.26 0.21 -8.76
C TRP A 86 26.74 -0.17 -8.63
N ARG A 87 27.28 -0.93 -9.58
CA ARG A 87 28.70 -1.32 -9.59
C ARG A 87 29.62 -0.09 -9.61
N LYS A 88 29.33 0.90 -10.45
CA LYS A 88 30.09 2.16 -10.57
C LYS A 88 30.06 2.96 -9.27
N LYS A 89 28.90 3.09 -8.63
CA LYS A 89 28.73 3.75 -7.33
C LYS A 89 29.68 3.17 -6.26
N HIS A 90 29.93 1.86 -6.30
CA HIS A 90 30.78 1.16 -5.35
C HIS A 90 32.21 0.85 -5.88
N ALA A 91 32.53 1.27 -7.11
CA ALA A 91 33.79 0.94 -7.78
C ALA A 91 35.01 1.55 -7.08
N THR A 92 34.91 2.77 -6.54
CA THR A 92 36.01 3.41 -5.82
C THR A 92 36.45 2.60 -4.60
N LYS A 93 35.49 2.08 -3.81
CA LYS A 93 35.78 1.17 -2.68
C LYS A 93 36.41 -0.14 -3.19
N ALA A 94 35.96 -0.66 -4.33
CA ALA A 94 36.51 -1.89 -4.92
C ALA A 94 37.95 -1.73 -5.42
N VAL A 95 38.29 -0.58 -6.03
CA VAL A 95 39.64 -0.24 -6.48
C VAL A 95 40.60 -0.09 -5.30
N ILE A 96 40.18 0.61 -4.23
CA ILE A 96 41.01 0.83 -3.03
C ILE A 96 41.27 -0.49 -2.29
N THR A 97 40.28 -1.39 -2.22
CA THR A 97 40.36 -2.63 -1.44
C THR A 97 40.83 -3.86 -2.24
N GLY A 98 40.90 -3.75 -3.57
CA GLY A 98 41.19 -4.87 -4.47
C GLY A 98 40.11 -5.97 -4.47
N LYS A 99 38.90 -5.68 -3.96
CA LYS A 99 37.81 -6.67 -3.79
C LYS A 99 36.51 -6.17 -4.42
N LYS A 100 35.70 -7.09 -4.96
CA LYS A 100 34.37 -6.74 -5.47
C LYS A 100 33.48 -6.21 -4.33
N PRO A 101 32.63 -5.20 -4.58
CA PRO A 101 31.71 -4.69 -3.56
C PRO A 101 30.66 -5.76 -3.23
N LYS A 102 30.20 -5.78 -1.97
CA LYS A 102 29.16 -6.73 -1.52
C LYS A 102 27.80 -6.23 -1.98
N LEU A 103 27.05 -7.06 -2.70
CA LEU A 103 25.67 -6.79 -3.05
C LEU A 103 24.76 -7.33 -1.94
N VAL A 104 23.89 -6.50 -1.40
CA VAL A 104 22.98 -6.87 -0.29
C VAL A 104 21.54 -6.96 -0.82
N ILE A 105 20.86 -8.06 -0.46
CA ILE A 105 19.42 -8.24 -0.66
C ILE A 105 18.77 -8.32 0.71
N ILE A 106 17.79 -7.46 0.95
CA ILE A 106 17.03 -7.40 2.20
C ILE A 106 15.68 -8.08 1.95
N ASN A 107 15.34 -9.05 2.80
CA ASN A 107 14.03 -9.71 2.78
C ASN A 107 13.32 -9.50 4.12
N ALA A 108 12.18 -8.82 4.12
CA ALA A 108 11.41 -8.47 5.31
C ALA A 108 10.11 -9.30 5.40
N SER A 109 9.98 -10.10 6.46
CA SER A 109 8.79 -10.93 6.67
C SER A 109 7.54 -10.10 7.02
N GLY A 110 6.37 -10.67 6.71
CA GLY A 110 5.08 -10.09 7.12
C GLY A 110 4.77 -10.29 8.60
N GLY A 111 3.75 -9.57 9.09
CA GLY A 111 3.28 -9.68 10.47
C GLY A 111 2.57 -8.42 11.00
N GLY A 112 1.96 -7.63 10.10
CA GLY A 112 1.25 -6.39 10.45
C GLY A 112 2.15 -5.31 11.05
N SER A 113 1.59 -4.48 11.92
CA SER A 113 2.30 -3.34 12.55
C SER A 113 3.54 -3.78 13.34
N ARG A 114 3.49 -4.95 14.01
CA ARG A 114 4.65 -5.50 14.72
C ARG A 114 5.82 -5.79 13.78
N ALA A 115 5.55 -6.38 12.62
CA ALA A 115 6.59 -6.62 11.62
C ALA A 115 7.13 -5.30 11.04
N ALA A 116 6.28 -4.30 10.82
CA ALA A 116 6.72 -2.98 10.35
C ALA A 116 7.71 -2.33 11.33
N MET A 117 7.34 -2.27 12.62
CA MET A 117 8.20 -1.75 13.68
C MET A 117 9.48 -2.58 13.85
N TRP A 118 9.37 -3.91 13.85
CA TRP A 118 10.52 -4.80 14.01
C TRP A 118 11.51 -4.71 12.85
N THR A 119 11.02 -4.74 11.61
CA THR A 119 11.85 -4.55 10.41
C THR A 119 12.54 -3.19 10.46
N MET A 120 11.80 -2.15 10.85
CA MET A 120 12.37 -0.81 10.95
C MET A 120 13.50 -0.76 11.99
N ASN A 121 13.21 -1.18 13.22
CA ASN A 121 14.18 -1.16 14.30
C ASN A 121 15.42 -2.00 13.99
N SER A 122 15.23 -3.21 13.44
CA SER A 122 16.33 -4.12 13.12
C SER A 122 17.23 -3.58 12.02
N LEU A 123 16.64 -3.02 10.95
CA LEU A 123 17.41 -2.46 9.83
C LEU A 123 18.15 -1.19 10.24
N LEU A 124 17.54 -0.27 10.99
CA LEU A 124 18.22 0.93 11.48
C LEU A 124 19.37 0.58 12.42
N ALA A 125 19.17 -0.37 13.34
CA ALA A 125 20.22 -0.83 14.24
C ALA A 125 21.39 -1.47 13.47
N ALA A 126 21.10 -2.33 12.50
CA ALA A 126 22.12 -3.00 11.68
C ALA A 126 22.86 -2.01 10.77
N ASP A 127 22.13 -1.08 10.14
CA ASP A 127 22.71 -0.06 9.28
C ASP A 127 23.55 0.94 10.06
N SER A 128 23.09 1.37 11.24
CA SER A 128 23.83 2.23 12.16
C SER A 128 25.13 1.57 12.63
N ALA A 129 25.08 0.29 13.02
CA ALA A 129 26.28 -0.48 13.39
C ALA A 129 27.30 -0.61 12.25
N LEU A 130 26.85 -0.45 11.00
CA LEU A 130 27.67 -0.47 9.79
C LEU A 130 27.93 0.94 9.23
N ASN A 131 27.65 2.01 9.98
CA ASN A 131 27.82 3.40 9.56
C ASN A 131 27.13 3.74 8.22
N GLY A 132 25.94 3.17 7.98
CA GLY A 132 25.18 3.37 6.75
C GLY A 132 25.56 2.44 5.60
N ASP A 133 26.60 1.61 5.75
CA ASP A 133 27.06 0.76 4.64
C ASP A 133 26.08 -0.36 4.29
N LEU A 134 25.15 -0.75 5.17
CA LEU A 134 24.16 -1.79 4.87
C LEU A 134 23.19 -1.31 3.79
N MET A 135 22.53 -0.18 4.04
CA MET A 135 21.52 0.38 3.14
C MET A 135 22.16 1.00 1.90
N GLU A 136 23.40 1.49 1.98
CA GLU A 136 24.13 1.95 0.81
C GLU A 136 24.43 0.83 -0.21
N HIS A 137 24.63 -0.41 0.26
CA HIS A 137 24.86 -1.60 -0.57
C HIS A 137 23.60 -2.42 -0.86
N ALA A 138 22.45 -2.06 -0.29
CA ALA A 138 21.18 -2.70 -0.58
C ALA A 138 20.80 -2.48 -2.05
N PHE A 139 20.79 -3.56 -2.82
CA PHE A 139 20.39 -3.54 -4.23
C PHE A 139 18.88 -3.79 -4.38
N LEU A 140 18.35 -4.70 -3.56
CA LEU A 140 16.93 -5.05 -3.55
C LEU A 140 16.43 -5.15 -2.12
N VAL A 141 15.28 -4.52 -1.87
CA VAL A 141 14.48 -4.69 -0.67
C VAL A 141 13.18 -5.36 -1.09
N THR A 142 12.95 -6.56 -0.58
CA THR A 142 11.75 -7.38 -0.86
C THR A 142 11.16 -7.90 0.45
N GLY A 143 9.99 -8.51 0.40
CA GLY A 143 9.30 -8.96 1.59
C GLY A 143 7.79 -9.07 1.45
N SER A 144 7.09 -9.00 2.58
CA SER A 144 5.64 -9.10 2.64
C SER A 144 5.02 -8.13 3.65
N SER A 145 3.85 -7.58 3.32
CA SER A 145 2.96 -6.88 4.25
C SER A 145 3.68 -5.84 5.13
N GLY A 146 3.49 -5.89 6.45
CA GLY A 146 4.09 -4.95 7.40
C GLY A 146 5.62 -4.83 7.29
N GLY A 147 6.34 -5.91 7.01
CA GLY A 147 7.80 -5.84 6.82
C GLY A 147 8.20 -4.94 5.67
N MET A 148 7.46 -5.00 4.54
CA MET A 148 7.69 -4.10 3.41
C MET A 148 7.39 -2.64 3.77
N ILE A 149 6.36 -2.39 4.58
CA ILE A 149 6.01 -1.03 5.02
C ILE A 149 7.13 -0.45 5.88
N GLY A 150 7.63 -1.21 6.85
CA GLY A 150 8.75 -0.79 7.69
C GLY A 150 10.03 -0.52 6.88
N ALA A 151 10.33 -1.40 5.92
CA ALA A 151 11.50 -1.24 5.06
C ALA A 151 11.37 -0.05 4.09
N ALA A 152 10.18 0.17 3.52
CA ALA A 152 9.89 1.32 2.66
C ALA A 152 10.02 2.64 3.42
N TYR A 153 9.58 2.69 4.68
CA TYR A 153 9.68 3.88 5.51
C TYR A 153 11.14 4.28 5.79
N ILE A 154 12.00 3.32 6.16
CA ILE A 154 13.45 3.58 6.28
C ILE A 154 14.03 4.08 4.97
N ARG A 155 13.75 3.37 3.87
CA ARG A 155 14.29 3.73 2.56
C ARG A 155 13.93 5.17 2.21
N GLU A 156 12.71 5.60 2.51
CA GLU A 156 12.27 6.96 2.23
C GLU A 156 12.92 7.99 3.16
N LEU A 157 13.06 7.70 4.45
CA LEU A 157 13.77 8.57 5.39
C LEU A 157 15.24 8.78 4.98
N LEU A 158 15.93 7.71 4.57
CA LEU A 158 17.30 7.78 4.04
C LEU A 158 17.38 8.54 2.71
N TYR A 159 16.33 8.45 1.88
CA TYR A 159 16.25 9.20 0.62
C TYR A 159 16.04 10.70 0.87
N GLN A 160 15.21 11.06 1.85
CA GLN A 160 14.95 12.45 2.22
C GLN A 160 16.14 13.07 2.97
N SER A 161 16.82 12.34 3.84
CA SER A 161 18.00 12.86 4.58
C SER A 161 19.18 13.24 3.67
N LYS A 162 19.27 12.67 2.46
CA LYS A 162 20.24 13.09 1.44
C LYS A 162 19.98 14.48 0.86
N ARG A 163 18.76 15.01 1.01
CA ARG A 163 18.34 16.33 0.49
C ARG A 163 18.10 17.34 1.61
N ASP A 164 17.72 16.86 2.78
CA ASP A 164 17.41 17.67 3.94
C ASP A 164 18.23 17.19 5.15
N SER A 165 19.22 17.98 5.54
CA SER A 165 20.10 17.70 6.67
C SER A 165 19.39 17.74 8.04
N THR A 166 18.17 18.24 8.11
CA THR A 166 17.39 18.26 9.36
C THR A 166 16.77 16.90 9.69
N ILE A 167 16.66 16.01 8.70
CA ILE A 167 16.12 14.67 8.86
C ILE A 167 17.24 13.74 9.37
N ASN A 168 17.11 13.27 10.60
CA ASN A 168 17.97 12.24 11.18
C ASN A 168 17.31 10.86 11.07
N PRO A 169 17.60 10.04 10.03
CA PRO A 169 16.89 8.79 9.77
C PRO A 169 17.05 7.73 10.87
N TYR A 170 18.04 7.88 11.77
CA TYR A 170 18.28 6.96 12.89
C TYR A 170 17.57 7.36 14.19
N SER A 171 16.68 8.36 14.14
CA SER A 171 15.90 8.76 15.31
C SER A 171 14.86 7.71 15.70
N GLU A 172 14.80 7.38 16.99
CA GLU A 172 13.81 6.42 17.55
C GLU A 172 12.36 6.84 17.32
N VAL A 173 12.10 8.14 17.11
CA VAL A 173 10.76 8.68 16.83
C VAL A 173 10.10 7.99 15.63
N TYR A 174 10.88 7.52 14.66
CA TYR A 174 10.32 6.87 13.48
C TYR A 174 9.85 5.44 13.78
N CYS A 175 10.50 4.73 14.69
CA CYS A 175 10.01 3.43 15.19
C CYS A 175 8.68 3.61 15.93
N ASP A 176 8.56 4.65 16.76
CA ASP A 176 7.30 4.98 17.43
C ASP A 176 6.21 5.33 16.41
N ASN A 177 6.55 6.14 15.40
CA ASN A 177 5.62 6.54 14.34
C ASN A 177 5.07 5.35 13.57
N ILE A 178 5.90 4.39 13.16
CA ILE A 178 5.43 3.22 12.42
C ILE A 178 4.71 2.20 13.31
N GLY A 179 4.98 2.23 14.61
CA GLY A 179 4.33 1.41 15.63
C GLY A 179 2.96 1.91 16.07
N LYS A 180 2.59 3.16 15.72
CA LYS A 180 1.27 3.73 16.01
C LYS A 180 0.14 2.86 15.43
N ASP A 181 -1.02 2.97 16.07
CA ASP A 181 -2.19 2.19 15.69
C ASP A 181 -2.62 2.46 14.23
N LEU A 182 -2.85 1.36 13.51
CA LEU A 182 -3.37 1.32 12.15
C LEU A 182 -4.71 0.58 12.09
N LEU A 183 -5.04 -0.21 13.11
CA LEU A 183 -6.16 -1.14 13.07
C LEU A 183 -7.46 -0.50 13.54
N ASN A 184 -7.46 0.38 14.55
CA ASN A 184 -8.73 0.98 14.98
C ASN A 184 -9.42 1.79 13.87
N PRO A 185 -8.72 2.61 13.06
CA PRO A 185 -9.35 3.32 11.95
C PRO A 185 -9.88 2.38 10.87
N VAL A 186 -9.15 1.30 10.59
CA VAL A 186 -9.58 0.27 9.63
C VAL A 186 -10.81 -0.48 10.15
N ILE A 187 -10.82 -0.90 11.41
CA ILE A 187 -11.97 -1.58 12.05
C ILE A 187 -13.17 -0.64 12.11
N PHE A 188 -12.96 0.64 12.45
CA PHE A 188 -14.02 1.64 12.40
C PHE A 188 -14.58 1.78 10.99
N SER A 189 -13.73 1.82 9.96
CA SER A 189 -14.19 1.84 8.57
C SER A 189 -15.01 0.62 8.19
N ILE A 190 -14.69 -0.57 8.72
CA ILE A 190 -15.53 -1.76 8.52
C ILE A 190 -16.91 -1.55 9.17
N ALA A 191 -16.93 -1.08 10.42
CA ALA A 191 -18.16 -0.86 11.16
C ALA A 191 -19.06 0.21 10.51
N THR A 192 -18.49 1.25 9.91
CA THR A 192 -19.25 2.38 9.37
C THR A 192 -19.48 2.33 7.86
N ASN A 193 -18.56 1.75 7.08
CA ASN A 193 -18.64 1.71 5.61
C ASN A 193 -19.05 0.34 5.08
N ASP A 194 -18.66 -0.78 5.73
CA ASP A 194 -18.93 -2.11 5.17
C ASP A 194 -20.24 -2.73 5.68
N PHE A 195 -20.63 -2.45 6.93
CA PHE A 195 -21.95 -2.86 7.44
C PHE A 195 -23.10 -1.92 7.04
N PHE A 196 -22.78 -0.74 6.49
CA PHE A 196 -23.75 0.23 5.99
C PHE A 196 -23.49 0.56 4.51
N ILE A 197 -24.22 1.51 3.95
CA ILE A 197 -24.04 1.94 2.56
C ILE A 197 -22.77 2.80 2.47
N ARG A 198 -21.86 2.45 1.56
CA ARG A 198 -20.64 3.23 1.27
C ARG A 198 -20.97 4.52 0.50
N TYR A 199 -21.24 5.62 1.20
CA TYR A 199 -21.57 6.92 0.58
C TYR A 199 -20.41 7.91 0.51
N GLN A 200 -19.34 7.69 1.30
CA GLN A 200 -18.24 8.66 1.37
C GLN A 200 -17.31 8.54 0.17
N LYS A 201 -17.10 9.65 -0.54
CA LYS A 201 -16.19 9.75 -1.69
C LYS A 201 -14.99 10.63 -1.36
N PHE A 202 -13.92 10.47 -2.13
CA PHE A 202 -12.77 11.37 -2.15
C PHE A 202 -12.25 11.52 -3.57
N GLN A 203 -11.50 12.58 -3.83
CA GLN A 203 -10.91 12.88 -5.13
C GLN A 203 -9.40 12.65 -5.06
N GLU A 204 -8.84 11.99 -6.07
CA GLU A 204 -7.41 11.83 -6.29
C GLU A 204 -7.12 12.15 -7.76
N GLY A 205 -6.41 13.26 -8.01
CA GLY A 205 -6.28 13.82 -9.35
C GLY A 205 -7.63 14.23 -9.94
N GLU A 206 -7.93 13.73 -11.15
CA GLU A 206 -9.20 13.98 -11.85
C GLU A 206 -10.29 12.95 -11.53
N ASN A 207 -9.94 11.89 -10.79
CA ASN A 207 -10.81 10.75 -10.53
C ASN A 207 -11.46 10.83 -9.15
N ILE A 208 -12.68 10.30 -9.05
CA ILE A 208 -13.45 10.22 -7.80
C ILE A 208 -13.59 8.76 -7.37
N TYR A 209 -13.19 8.48 -6.13
CA TYR A 209 -13.21 7.14 -5.55
C TYR A 209 -14.11 7.09 -4.32
N THR A 210 -14.62 5.90 -4.01
CA THR A 210 -15.31 5.64 -2.75
C THR A 210 -14.29 5.29 -1.66
N LYS A 211 -14.45 5.85 -0.46
CA LYS A 211 -13.58 5.53 0.67
C LYS A 211 -13.81 4.09 1.12
N ASP A 212 -12.76 3.28 1.05
CA ASP A 212 -12.75 1.89 1.49
C ASP A 212 -11.78 1.68 2.68
N ARG A 213 -11.51 0.41 3.02
CA ARG A 213 -10.55 0.05 4.07
C ARG A 213 -9.11 0.40 3.69
N GLY A 214 -8.76 0.30 2.41
CA GLY A 214 -7.47 0.70 1.85
C GLY A 214 -7.23 2.20 2.02
N TYR A 215 -8.22 3.03 1.71
CA TYR A 215 -8.18 4.47 2.00
C TYR A 215 -7.91 4.74 3.48
N SER A 216 -8.65 4.07 4.36
CA SER A 216 -8.51 4.28 5.82
C SER A 216 -7.14 3.85 6.32
N PHE A 217 -6.60 2.75 5.79
CA PHE A 217 -5.26 2.27 6.08
C PHE A 217 -4.19 3.25 5.60
N GLU A 218 -4.23 3.68 4.34
CA GLU A 218 -3.24 4.58 3.74
C GLU A 218 -3.26 5.95 4.41
N LYS A 219 -4.45 6.50 4.67
CA LYS A 219 -4.63 7.76 5.39
C LYS A 219 -4.00 7.69 6.79
N GLN A 220 -4.30 6.65 7.56
CA GLN A 220 -3.73 6.52 8.91
C GLN A 220 -2.22 6.28 8.86
N LEU A 221 -1.73 5.48 7.91
CA LEU A 221 -0.29 5.24 7.73
C LEU A 221 0.46 6.54 7.40
N ASN A 222 -0.08 7.35 6.51
CA ASN A 222 0.48 8.65 6.16
C ASN A 222 0.40 9.62 7.35
N GLU A 223 -0.69 9.66 8.11
CA GLU A 223 -0.77 10.46 9.34
C GLU A 223 0.27 10.03 10.39
N ASN A 224 0.40 8.72 10.62
CA ASN A 224 1.35 8.14 11.57
C ASN A 224 2.80 8.46 11.20
N THR A 225 3.11 8.48 9.90
CA THR A 225 4.44 8.76 9.34
C THR A 225 4.66 10.22 8.95
N HIS A 226 3.78 11.14 9.38
CA HIS A 226 3.88 12.57 9.05
C HIS A 226 4.01 12.86 7.54
N GLN A 227 3.26 12.13 6.73
CA GLN A 227 3.22 12.20 5.27
C GLN A 227 4.53 11.80 4.57
N THR A 228 5.48 11.19 5.29
CA THR A 228 6.74 10.71 4.70
C THR A 228 6.47 9.71 3.57
N LEU A 229 5.50 8.81 3.75
CA LEU A 229 5.13 7.79 2.78
C LEU A 229 4.11 8.25 1.73
N SER A 230 3.65 9.51 1.78
CA SER A 230 2.67 10.05 0.83
C SER A 230 3.36 10.40 -0.49
N LYS A 231 3.67 9.36 -1.28
CA LYS A 231 4.39 9.42 -2.56
C LYS A 231 3.76 8.46 -3.56
N ARG A 232 3.71 8.88 -4.82
CA ARG A 232 3.28 8.04 -5.94
C ARG A 232 4.48 7.33 -6.54
N LEU A 233 4.24 6.20 -7.22
CA LEU A 233 5.31 5.47 -7.91
C LEU A 233 6.07 6.34 -8.92
N ILE A 234 5.34 7.24 -9.62
CA ILE A 234 5.93 8.19 -10.57
C ILE A 234 6.90 9.18 -9.90
N ASP A 235 6.76 9.45 -8.60
CA ASP A 235 7.64 10.39 -7.89
C ASP A 235 9.04 9.77 -7.66
N TYR A 236 9.19 8.45 -7.86
CA TYR A 236 10.47 7.71 -7.82
C TYR A 236 11.03 7.37 -9.19
N ALA A 237 10.29 7.67 -10.27
CA ALA A 237 10.79 7.47 -11.60
C ALA A 237 12.09 8.30 -11.77
N PRO A 238 13.19 7.71 -12.27
CA PRO A 238 14.29 8.53 -12.75
C PRO A 238 13.72 9.50 -13.79
N SER A 239 14.26 10.70 -13.90
CA SER A 239 13.83 11.74 -14.86
C SER A 239 13.91 11.34 -16.35
N PHE A 240 14.18 10.06 -16.63
CA PHE A 240 14.25 9.39 -17.93
C PHE A 240 13.34 8.16 -18.06
N ALA A 241 12.40 7.90 -17.13
CA ALA A 241 11.46 6.80 -17.35
C ALA A 241 10.62 7.07 -18.62
N PRO A 242 10.45 6.08 -19.53
CA PRO A 242 9.50 6.20 -20.62
C PRO A 242 8.15 6.51 -20.00
N LYS A 243 7.52 7.59 -20.45
CA LYS A 243 6.08 7.76 -20.24
C LYS A 243 5.44 6.64 -21.05
N TYR A 244 5.15 5.52 -20.40
CA TYR A 244 4.24 4.55 -21.00
C TYR A 244 2.91 5.29 -21.23
N PRO A 245 2.34 5.17 -22.43
CA PRO A 245 1.09 5.84 -22.80
C PRO A 245 -0.08 5.44 -21.90
#